data_AF-A0A7C5GGZ3-F1
#
_entry.id   AF-A0A7C5GGZ3-F1
#
_cell.length_a   1.000
_cell.length_b   1.000
_cell.length_c   1.000
_cell.angle_alpha   90.00
_cell.angle_beta   90.00
_cell.angle_gamma   90.00
#
_symmetry.space_group_name_H-M   'P 1'
#
loop_
_entity.id
_entity.type
_entity.pdbx_description
1 polymer ?
#
loop_
_entity_poly.entity_id
_entity_poly.type
_entity_poly.pdbx_seq_one_letter_code
_entity_poly.pdbx_strand_id
1 'polypeptide(L)'
;YEVHVYPKRHVTSLSELSNEERLQLADALRIITGTYNNLFDRDMPYIMVIHQRPTDGEEYPYYHMHIEFYPPYREKDKLKYAAGIEWGTWTFTYDGVPEEKAKELRMACLKFLSKVDKHLGRCVS
;
A
#
# COMPACT_ATOMS: atom_id res chain seq x y z
N TYR A 1 -8.97 3.43 2.86
CA TYR A 1 -8.47 2.79 1.63
C TYR A 1 -7.17 2.08 1.93
N GLU A 2 -7.23 1.03 2.75
CA GLU A 2 -6.04 0.31 3.16
C GLU A 2 -5.60 -0.65 2.05
N VAL A 3 -4.29 -0.70 1.78
CA VAL A 3 -3.71 -1.57 0.76
C VAL A 3 -2.51 -2.28 1.37
N HIS A 4 -2.48 -3.60 1.24
CA HIS A 4 -1.34 -4.41 1.62
C HIS A 4 -0.70 -5.01 0.36
N VAL A 5 0.62 -4.95 0.30
CA VAL A 5 1.43 -5.47 -0.81
C VAL A 5 2.28 -6.62 -0.29
N TYR A 6 2.06 -7.80 -0.86
CA TYR A 6 2.81 -9.01 -0.52
C TYR A 6 3.60 -9.50 -1.73
N PRO A 7 4.88 -9.91 -1.54
CA PRO A 7 5.60 -10.67 -2.55
C PRO A 7 4.97 -12.06 -2.67
N LYS A 8 4.80 -12.53 -3.91
CA LYS A 8 4.22 -13.86 -4.19
C LYS A 8 5.11 -14.99 -3.66
N ARG A 9 6.43 -14.82 -3.79
CA ARG A 9 7.41 -15.70 -3.18
C ARG A 9 7.51 -15.38 -1.70
N HIS A 10 7.61 -16.41 -0.87
CA HIS A 10 7.86 -16.23 0.54
C HIS A 10 9.26 -15.64 0.74
N VAL A 11 9.29 -14.43 1.30
CA VAL A 11 10.50 -13.69 1.70
C VAL A 11 10.21 -13.00 3.02
N THR A 12 11.24 -12.91 3.85
CA THR A 12 11.11 -12.37 5.21
C THR A 12 11.60 -10.92 5.30
N SER A 13 12.39 -10.47 4.32
CA SER A 13 13.03 -9.14 4.29
C SER A 13 13.10 -8.54 2.87
N LEU A 14 13.11 -7.21 2.77
CA LEU A 14 13.34 -6.50 1.50
C LEU A 14 14.67 -6.87 0.83
N SER A 15 15.70 -7.21 1.63
CA SER A 15 17.00 -7.61 1.11
C SER A 15 16.94 -8.91 0.30
N GLU A 16 15.96 -9.77 0.58
CA GLU A 16 15.79 -11.09 -0.05
C GLU A 16 15.06 -11.01 -1.41
N LEU A 17 14.59 -9.83 -1.82
CA LEU A 17 13.98 -9.61 -3.13
C LEU A 17 15.04 -9.65 -4.24
N SER A 18 14.74 -10.39 -5.30
CA SER A 18 15.52 -10.41 -6.53
C SER A 18 15.45 -9.05 -7.24
N ASN A 19 16.37 -8.81 -8.18
CA ASN A 19 16.34 -7.56 -8.97
C ASN A 19 15.02 -7.39 -9.74
N GLU A 20 14.44 -8.48 -10.25
CA GLU A 20 13.15 -8.45 -10.92
C GLU A 20 12.01 -8.13 -9.96
N GLU A 21 11.99 -8.75 -8.77
CA GLU A 21 10.97 -8.49 -7.76
C GLU A 21 11.04 -7.06 -7.21
N ARG A 22 12.25 -6.47 -7.14
CA ARG A 22 12.43 -5.05 -6.78
C ARG A 22 11.83 -4.11 -7.82
N LEU A 23 11.97 -4.43 -9.11
CA LEU A 23 11.33 -3.67 -10.19
C LEU A 23 9.81 -3.81 -10.13
N GLN A 24 9.30 -5.03 -9.93
CA GLN A 24 7.87 -5.28 -9.76
C GLN A 24 7.30 -4.57 -8.53
N LEU A 25 8.07 -4.50 -7.44
CA LEU A 25 7.70 -3.73 -6.25
C LEU A 25 7.63 -2.23 -6.57
N ALA A 26 8.63 -1.68 -7.26
CA ALA A 26 8.63 -0.28 -7.66
C ALA A 26 7.41 0.06 -8.53
N ASP A 27 7.05 -0.82 -9.47
CA ASP A 27 5.83 -0.69 -10.27
C ASP A 27 4.57 -0.73 -9.41
N ALA A 28 4.48 -1.67 -8.46
CA ALA A 28 3.35 -1.76 -7.54
C ALA A 28 3.19 -0.48 -6.71
N LEU A 29 4.28 0.05 -6.16
CA LEU A 29 4.28 1.31 -5.41
C LEU A 29 3.84 2.49 -6.28
N ARG A 30 4.31 2.56 -7.52
CA ARG A 30 3.90 3.58 -8.50
C ARG A 30 2.40 3.49 -8.82
N ILE A 31 1.88 2.28 -9.00
CA ILE A 31 0.46 2.04 -9.26
C ILE A 31 -0.39 2.46 -8.06
N ILE A 32 0.02 2.11 -6.84
CA ILE A 32 -0.74 2.43 -5.62
C ILE A 32 -0.78 3.94 -5.39
N THR A 33 0.39 4.61 -5.43
CA THR A 33 0.49 6.06 -5.25
C THR A 33 -0.25 6.82 -6.35
N GLY A 34 -0.13 6.40 -7.61
CA GLY A 34 -0.91 6.97 -8.72
C GLY A 34 -2.42 6.73 -8.61
N THR A 35 -2.83 5.58 -8.06
CA THR A 35 -4.24 5.28 -7.78
C THR A 35 -4.79 6.22 -6.72
N TYR A 36 -4.04 6.43 -5.63
CA TYR A 36 -4.41 7.35 -4.56
C TYR A 36 -4.57 8.79 -5.06
N ASN A 37 -3.66 9.26 -5.92
CA ASN A 37 -3.77 10.60 -6.50
C ASN A 37 -5.00 10.75 -7.41
N ASN A 38 -5.36 9.71 -8.18
CA ASN A 38 -6.57 9.74 -9.02
C ASN A 38 -7.87 9.55 -8.23
N LEU A 39 -7.82 9.03 -7.01
CA LEU A 39 -9.02 8.76 -6.19
C LEU A 39 -9.74 10.05 -5.80
N PHE A 40 -8.98 11.13 -5.56
CA PHE A 40 -9.51 12.45 -5.18
C PHE A 40 -9.03 13.59 -6.09
N ASP A 41 -8.41 13.27 -7.22
CA ASP A 41 -7.76 14.20 -8.15
C ASP A 41 -6.86 15.23 -7.43
N ARG A 42 -6.13 14.78 -6.40
CA ARG A 42 -5.18 15.56 -5.58
C ARG A 42 -4.09 14.67 -5.01
N ASP A 43 -2.95 15.24 -4.61
CA ASP A 43 -1.93 14.51 -3.86
C ASP A 43 -2.49 14.05 -2.51
N MET A 44 -2.63 12.74 -2.33
CA MET A 44 -3.15 12.17 -1.10
C MET A 44 -1.99 11.82 -0.16
N PRO A 45 -1.92 12.37 1.07
CA PRO A 45 -0.95 11.90 2.04
C PRO A 45 -1.27 10.46 2.42
N TYR A 46 -0.23 9.67 2.71
CA TYR A 46 -0.36 8.31 3.19
C TYR A 46 0.80 7.99 4.13
N ILE A 47 0.58 7.06 5.05
CA ILE A 47 1.64 6.41 5.81
C ILE A 47 1.94 5.09 5.10
N MET A 48 3.20 4.84 4.80
CA MET A 48 3.68 3.57 4.27
C MET A 48 4.54 2.89 5.34
N VAL A 49 4.18 1.67 5.72
CA VAL A 49 4.91 0.88 6.72
C VAL A 49 5.43 -0.38 6.05
N ILE A 50 6.68 -0.72 6.32
CA ILE A 50 7.32 -1.94 5.84
C ILE A 50 7.45 -2.90 7.01
N HIS A 51 6.74 -4.00 6.91
CA HIS A 51 6.78 -5.10 7.85
C HIS A 51 7.73 -6.16 7.30
N GLN A 52 8.88 -6.30 7.93
CA GLN A 52 9.90 -7.30 7.62
C GLN A 52 10.41 -7.92 8.91
N ARG A 53 11.12 -9.05 8.79
CA ARG A 53 11.74 -9.69 9.95
C ARG A 53 12.63 -8.71 10.72
N PRO A 54 12.72 -8.86 12.05
CA PRO A 54 13.72 -8.17 12.85
C PRO A 54 15.14 -8.33 12.29
N THR A 55 15.97 -7.30 12.49
CA THR A 55 17.36 -7.26 12.04
C THR A 55 18.35 -7.64 13.15
N ASP A 56 17.90 -8.38 14.16
CA ASP A 56 18.69 -8.85 15.31
C ASP A 56 19.60 -10.05 14.99
N GLY A 57 19.47 -10.60 13.78
CA GLY A 57 20.30 -11.72 13.30
C GLY A 57 19.69 -13.10 13.55
N GLU A 58 18.52 -13.16 14.20
CA GLU A 58 17.79 -14.41 14.39
C GLU A 58 16.99 -14.80 13.14
N GLU A 59 16.62 -16.08 13.05
CA GLU A 59 15.81 -16.61 11.95
C GLU A 59 14.31 -16.49 12.26
N TYR A 60 13.56 -15.89 11.33
CA TYR A 60 12.11 -15.72 11.42
C TYR A 60 11.41 -16.34 10.19
N PRO A 61 11.49 -17.68 9.99
CA PRO A 61 10.98 -18.33 8.78
C PRO A 61 9.44 -18.30 8.66
N TYR A 62 8.75 -17.93 9.73
CA TYR A 62 7.29 -17.73 9.74
C TYR A 62 6.87 -16.33 9.30
N TYR A 63 7.81 -15.39 9.18
CA TYR A 63 7.50 -14.00 8.85
C TYR A 63 7.41 -13.81 7.34
N HIS A 64 6.29 -13.27 6.84
CA HIS A 64 6.17 -12.90 5.43
C HIS A 64 6.20 -11.39 5.31
N MET A 65 7.22 -10.86 4.65
CA MET A 65 7.37 -9.42 4.49
C MET A 65 6.21 -8.84 3.67
N HIS A 66 5.75 -7.66 4.09
CA HIS A 66 4.69 -6.93 3.39
C HIS A 66 4.81 -5.43 3.62
N ILE A 67 4.16 -4.67 2.75
CA ILE A 67 4.06 -3.22 2.86
C ILE A 67 2.61 -2.85 3.03
N GLU A 68 2.33 -1.97 3.99
CA GLU A 68 0.99 -1.50 4.30
C GLU A 68 0.88 -0.01 4.05
N PHE A 69 -0.23 0.38 3.42
CA PHE A 69 -0.57 1.77 3.15
C PHE A 69 -1.79 2.19 3.96
N TYR A 70 -1.60 3.21 4.78
CA TYR A 70 -2.62 3.81 5.62
C TYR A 70 -2.88 5.25 5.19
N PRO A 71 -3.82 5.49 4.26
CA PRO A 71 -4.23 6.84 3.93
C PRO A 71 -5.18 7.40 5.01
N PRO A 72 -4.96 8.64 5.48
CA PRO A 72 -5.76 9.27 6.53
C PRO A 72 -7.13 9.76 6.03
N TYR A 73 -7.31 9.89 4.71
CA TYR A 73 -8.56 10.34 4.10
C TYR A 73 -9.44 9.14 3.72
N ARG A 74 -10.70 9.16 4.19
CA ARG A 74 -11.75 8.20 3.77
C ARG A 74 -12.71 8.78 2.73
N GLU A 75 -12.82 10.11 2.64
CA GLU A 75 -13.60 10.86 1.64
C GLU A 75 -12.86 12.17 1.33
N LYS A 76 -13.23 12.86 0.23
CA LYS A 76 -12.56 14.07 -0.28
C LYS A 76 -12.34 15.13 0.80
N ASP A 77 -13.30 15.27 1.73
CA ASP A 77 -13.31 16.32 2.75
C ASP A 77 -13.35 15.81 4.20
N LYS A 78 -13.25 14.50 4.44
CA LYS A 78 -13.22 13.93 5.80
C LYS A 78 -11.85 13.33 6.13
N LEU A 79 -11.12 14.02 7.00
CA LEU A 79 -9.92 13.52 7.66
C LEU A 79 -10.33 12.58 8.80
N LYS A 80 -9.74 11.38 8.86
CA LYS A 80 -9.83 10.56 10.07
C LYS A 80 -8.86 11.15 11.10
N TYR A 81 -9.38 11.88 12.08
CA TYR A 81 -8.62 12.17 13.30
C TYR A 81 -8.56 10.89 14.13
N ALA A 82 -7.48 10.14 13.97
CA ALA A 82 -7.15 8.95 14.75
C ALA A 82 -6.74 9.28 16.21
N ALA A 83 -7.42 10.25 16.85
CA ALA A 83 -6.86 10.95 18.00
C ALA A 83 -7.54 10.69 19.34
N GLY A 84 -8.68 9.98 19.39
CA GLY A 84 -9.43 9.79 20.65
C GLY A 84 -9.62 8.32 21.05
N ILE A 85 -10.36 7.57 20.23
CA ILE A 85 -10.74 6.18 20.55
C ILE A 85 -9.60 5.19 20.31
N GLU A 86 -8.82 5.36 19.24
CA GLU A 86 -7.81 4.38 18.83
C GLU A 86 -6.62 4.30 19.80
N TRP A 87 -6.28 5.41 20.48
CA TRP A 87 -5.26 5.42 21.55
C TRP A 87 -5.80 4.92 22.89
N GLY A 88 -7.11 5.05 23.14
CA GLY A 88 -7.72 4.74 24.44
C GLY A 88 -8.29 3.32 24.57
N THR A 89 -8.72 2.70 23.47
CA THR A 89 -9.50 1.45 23.53
C THR A 89 -9.07 0.36 22.55
N TRP A 90 -7.95 0.52 21.81
CA TRP A 90 -7.48 -0.46 20.80
C TRP A 90 -8.54 -0.88 19.76
N THR A 91 -9.59 -0.06 19.58
CA THR A 91 -10.74 -0.40 18.75
C THR A 91 -10.74 0.42 17.48
N PHE A 92 -10.54 -0.24 16.33
CA PHE A 92 -10.65 0.40 15.02
C PHE A 92 -12.12 0.41 14.56
N THR A 93 -12.73 1.58 14.44
CA THR A 93 -14.03 1.71 13.77
C THR A 93 -13.82 1.89 12.26
N TYR A 94 -14.38 0.97 11.48
CA TYR A 94 -14.46 1.04 10.02
C TYR A 94 -15.88 1.46 9.64
N ASP A 95 -16.05 2.72 9.26
CA ASP A 95 -17.36 3.29 8.88
C ASP A 95 -17.78 2.96 7.44
N GLY A 96 -17.14 1.96 6.82
CA GLY A 96 -17.39 1.57 5.43
C GLY A 96 -17.02 0.12 5.18
N VAL A 97 -17.82 -0.55 4.35
CA VAL A 97 -17.66 -1.95 3.95
C VAL A 97 -16.38 -2.08 3.10
N PRO A 98 -15.39 -2.90 3.49
CA PRO A 98 -14.12 -3.06 2.78
C PRO A 98 -14.27 -3.34 1.28
N GLU A 99 -15.30 -4.11 0.91
CA GLU A 99 -15.61 -4.54 -0.44
C GLU A 99 -16.01 -3.38 -1.36
N GLU A 100 -16.75 -2.39 -0.84
CA GLU A 100 -17.12 -1.20 -1.62
C GLU A 100 -15.90 -0.32 -1.87
N LYS A 101 -15.06 -0.13 -0.85
CA LYS A 101 -13.81 0.63 -0.97
C LYS A 101 -12.80 -0.05 -1.87
N ALA A 102 -12.75 -1.38 -1.88
CA ALA A 102 -11.93 -2.14 -2.82
C ALA A 102 -12.40 -1.94 -4.28
N LYS A 103 -13.72 -1.86 -4.54
CA LYS A 103 -14.26 -1.57 -5.88
C LYS A 103 -13.89 -0.17 -6.36
N GLU A 104 -14.07 0.85 -5.50
CA GLU A 104 -13.65 2.23 -5.81
C GLU A 104 -12.16 2.30 -6.14
N LEU A 105 -11.32 1.69 -5.31
CA LEU A 105 -9.87 1.63 -5.51
C LEU A 105 -9.52 0.91 -6.82
N ARG A 106 -10.20 -0.20 -7.13
CA ARG A 106 -9.98 -0.94 -8.39
C ARG A 106 -10.32 -0.08 -9.61
N MET A 107 -11.41 0.68 -9.58
CA MET A 107 -11.77 1.58 -10.69
C MET A 107 -10.74 2.71 -10.85
N ALA A 108 -10.28 3.31 -9.76
CA ALA A 108 -9.23 4.32 -9.79
C ALA A 108 -7.91 3.75 -10.33
N CYS A 109 -7.56 2.52 -9.94
CA CYS A 109 -6.39 1.80 -10.44
C CYS A 109 -6.48 1.55 -11.95
N LEU A 110 -7.62 1.10 -12.47
CA LEU A 110 -7.82 0.92 -13.91
C LEU A 110 -7.71 2.24 -14.69
N LYS A 111 -8.22 3.34 -14.12
CA LYS A 111 -8.08 4.70 -14.70
C LYS A 111 -6.62 5.18 -14.69
N PHE A 112 -5.82 4.78 -13.71
CA PHE A 112 -4.38 5.08 -13.69
C PHE A 112 -3.63 4.21 -14.71
N LEU A 113 -3.90 2.91 -14.73
CA LEU A 113 -3.25 1.97 -15.66
C LEU A 113 -3.51 2.32 -17.13
N SER A 114 -4.67 2.89 -17.48
CA SER A 114 -4.92 3.36 -18.84
C SER A 114 -4.12 4.61 -19.22
N LYS A 115 -3.59 5.36 -18.23
CA LYS A 115 -2.74 6.54 -18.43
C LYS A 115 -1.24 6.23 -18.35
N VAL A 116 -0.86 5.11 -17.71
CA VAL A 116 0.54 4.70 -17.60
C VAL A 116 0.96 4.00 -18.88
N ASP A 117 1.94 4.57 -19.58
CA ASP A 117 2.54 4.01 -20.79
C ASP A 117 3.23 2.65 -20.52
N LYS A 118 3.51 1.88 -21.59
CA LYS A 118 3.98 0.46 -21.65
C LYS A 118 5.32 0.13 -20.96
N HIS A 119 5.76 0.95 -20.00
CA HIS A 119 7.08 0.89 -19.37
C HIS A 119 7.10 0.30 -17.95
N LEU A 120 6.04 -0.39 -17.53
CA LEU A 120 6.10 -1.25 -16.34
C LEU A 120 7.25 -2.24 -16.52
N GLY A 121 8.16 -2.30 -15.54
CA GLY A 121 9.32 -3.20 -15.53
C GLY A 121 10.57 -2.67 -16.23
N ARG A 122 10.67 -1.38 -16.55
CA ARG A 122 11.89 -0.78 -17.12
C ARG A 122 12.43 0.35 -16.24
N CYS A 123 13.66 0.21 -15.74
CA CYS A 123 14.44 1.37 -15.33
C CYS A 123 14.73 2.21 -16.57
N VAL A 124 14.11 3.37 -16.67
CA VAL A 124 14.55 4.39 -17.64
C VAL A 124 15.72 5.11 -16.96
N SER A 125 16.94 4.68 -17.29
CA SER A 125 18.19 5.33 -16.93
C SER A 125 18.47 6.51 -17.84
#